data_AF-I6TJI4-F1
#
_entry.id   AF-I6TJI4-F1
#
_cell.length_a   1.000
_cell.length_b   1.000
_cell.length_c   1.000
_cell.angle_alpha   90.00
_cell.angle_beta   90.00
_cell.angle_gamma   90.00
#
_symmetry.space_group_name_H-M   'P 1'
#
loop_
_entity.id
_entity.type
_entity.pdbx_description
1 polymer ?
#
loop_
_entity_poly.entity_id
_entity_poly.type
_entity_poly.pdbx_seq_one_letter_code
_entity_poly.pdbx_strand_id
1 'polypeptide(L)'
;LRGHLLFLDAELAYPTSTGLPLKLDAVGAATGRVDVSSSIDIRQCLKNPESAKVDIKLIPSTDVEVSLMMLVDAGAVATSLKVMTNLHSSTGSHVVAKVIENGHGIDLQWGLPLDKQEILTASSDMVFFTTEKGQLEKQKPISAATEKNEYSGCFDQLSQVLGLTLCGKVSLPFSFS
;
A
#
# COMPACT_ATOMS: atom_id res chain seq x y z
N LEU A 1 4.98 -15.31 -2.42
CA LEU A 1 3.56 -15.72 -2.36
C LEU A 1 2.69 -14.47 -2.52
N ARG A 2 1.61 -14.51 -3.29
CA ARG A 2 0.70 -13.37 -3.48
C ARG A 2 -0.74 -13.84 -3.32
N GLY A 3 -1.54 -13.11 -2.55
CA GLY A 3 -2.96 -13.35 -2.33
C GLY A 3 -3.76 -12.10 -2.67
N HIS A 4 -4.93 -12.30 -3.27
CA HIS A 4 -5.87 -11.24 -3.63
C HIS A 4 -7.25 -11.60 -3.07
N LEU A 5 -7.94 -10.62 -2.50
CA LEU A 5 -9.26 -10.77 -1.91
C LEU A 5 -10.11 -9.58 -2.35
N LEU A 6 -11.20 -9.85 -3.06
CA LEU A 6 -12.23 -8.84 -3.32
C LEU A 6 -13.30 -9.00 -2.23
N PHE A 7 -13.41 -8.00 -1.36
CA PHE A 7 -14.27 -8.08 -0.17
C PHE A 7 -15.56 -7.25 -0.29
N LEU A 8 -15.58 -6.29 -1.20
CA LEU A 8 -16.74 -5.46 -1.46
C LEU A 8 -16.94 -5.36 -2.96
N ASP A 9 -18.12 -5.76 -3.42
CA ASP A 9 -18.61 -5.56 -4.78
C ASP A 9 -20.08 -5.19 -4.66
N ALA A 10 -20.40 -3.92 -4.87
CA ALA A 10 -21.76 -3.43 -4.79
C ALA A 10 -22.04 -2.49 -5.96
N GLU A 11 -23.02 -2.85 -6.77
CA GLU A 11 -23.54 -2.03 -7.87
C GLU A 11 -25.00 -1.68 -7.56
N LEU A 12 -25.34 -0.40 -7.73
CA LEU A 12 -26.71 0.10 -7.60
C LEU A 12 -27.04 0.99 -8.81
N ALA A 13 -27.98 0.53 -9.63
CA ALA A 13 -28.54 1.30 -10.73
C ALA A 13 -29.96 1.76 -10.38
N TYR A 14 -30.18 3.07 -10.30
CA TYR A 14 -31.48 3.65 -9.97
C TYR A 14 -31.88 4.74 -10.99
N PRO A 15 -33.11 4.71 -11.52
CA PRO A 15 -33.60 5.77 -12.38
C PRO A 15 -33.93 7.01 -11.54
N THR A 16 -33.29 8.13 -11.86
CA THR A 16 -33.59 9.41 -11.21
C THR A 16 -34.95 9.95 -11.66
N SER A 17 -35.50 10.92 -10.93
CA SER A 17 -36.79 11.56 -11.27
C SER A 17 -36.78 12.27 -12.63
N THR A 18 -35.59 12.57 -13.17
CA THR A 18 -35.41 13.15 -14.52
C THR A 18 -35.35 12.08 -15.61
N GLY A 19 -35.50 10.79 -15.27
CA GLY A 19 -35.44 9.66 -16.20
C GLY A 19 -34.02 9.22 -16.56
N LEU A 20 -33.00 9.85 -15.98
CA LEU A 20 -31.59 9.50 -16.22
C LEU A 20 -31.16 8.35 -15.28
N PRO A 21 -30.46 7.32 -15.79
CA PRO A 21 -29.93 6.26 -14.93
C PRO A 21 -28.75 6.79 -14.11
N LEU A 22 -28.87 6.69 -12.79
CA LEU A 22 -27.77 6.85 -11.85
C LEU A 22 -27.20 5.46 -11.55
N LYS A 23 -25.90 5.29 -11.76
CA LYS A 23 -25.15 4.09 -11.36
C LYS A 23 -24.18 4.43 -10.24
N LEU A 24 -24.13 3.57 -9.24
CA LEU A 24 -23.28 3.67 -8.08
C LEU A 24 -22.54 2.34 -7.92
N ASP A 25 -21.23 2.38 -8.05
CA ASP A 25 -20.36 1.21 -7.91
C ASP A 25 -19.44 1.42 -6.71
N ALA A 26 -19.35 0.42 -5.84
CA ALA A 26 -18.43 0.38 -4.72
C ALA A 26 -17.66 -0.93 -4.75
N VAL A 27 -16.34 -0.82 -4.93
CA VAL A 27 -15.43 -1.96 -5.07
C VAL A 27 -14.35 -1.85 -4.00
N GLY A 28 -14.14 -2.91 -3.23
CA GLY A 28 -13.11 -3.02 -2.23
C GLY A 28 -12.26 -4.27 -2.45
N ALA A 29 -10.95 -4.09 -2.57
CA ALA A 29 -9.99 -5.16 -2.79
C ALA A 29 -8.83 -5.07 -1.79
N ALA A 30 -8.31 -6.21 -1.38
CA ALA A 30 -7.12 -6.35 -0.57
C ALA A 30 -6.13 -7.28 -1.27
N THR A 31 -4.86 -6.94 -1.26
CA THR A 31 -3.76 -7.73 -1.82
C THR A 31 -2.70 -7.91 -0.75
N GLY A 32 -2.33 -9.16 -0.47
CA GLY A 32 -1.19 -9.49 0.37
C GLY A 32 -0.06 -10.08 -0.47
N ARG A 33 1.17 -9.68 -0.22
CA ARG A 33 2.37 -10.24 -0.86
C ARG A 33 3.41 -10.56 0.20
N VAL A 34 4.05 -11.71 0.05
CA VAL A 34 5.17 -12.13 0.90
C VAL A 34 6.31 -12.51 -0.02
N ASP A 35 7.36 -11.70 -0.01
CA ASP A 35 8.61 -11.99 -0.70
C ASP A 35 9.57 -12.71 0.26
N VAL A 36 9.95 -13.94 -0.11
CA VAL A 36 10.96 -14.74 0.60
C VAL A 36 12.14 -14.87 -0.34
N SER A 37 13.30 -14.38 0.06
CA SER A 37 14.55 -14.63 -0.67
C SER A 37 15.54 -15.34 0.24
N SER A 38 15.95 -16.54 -0.17
CA SER A 38 16.98 -17.32 0.50
C SER A 38 18.24 -17.35 -0.38
N SER A 39 19.35 -16.84 0.12
CA SER A 39 20.65 -16.99 -0.53
C SER A 39 21.45 -18.06 0.21
N ILE A 40 21.83 -19.12 -0.50
CA ILE A 40 22.63 -20.22 0.03
C ILE A 40 23.85 -20.38 -0.87
N ASP A 41 25.05 -20.13 -0.34
CA ASP A 41 26.30 -20.31 -1.06
C ASP A 41 26.68 -21.81 -1.14
N ILE A 42 26.07 -22.51 -2.09
CA ILE A 42 26.25 -23.95 -2.33
C ILE A 42 27.72 -24.34 -2.56
N ARG A 43 28.53 -23.46 -3.14
CA ARG A 43 29.98 -23.67 -3.35
C ARG A 43 30.77 -23.65 -2.05
N GLN A 44 30.37 -22.83 -1.07
CA GLN A 44 31.00 -22.83 0.26
C GLN A 44 30.51 -24.02 1.09
N CYS A 45 29.23 -24.39 1.01
CA CYS A 45 28.71 -25.61 1.65
C CYS A 45 29.42 -26.90 1.19
N LEU A 46 29.78 -27.00 -0.10
CA LEU A 46 30.41 -28.22 -0.66
C LEU A 46 31.92 -28.30 -0.40
N LYS A 47 32.62 -27.16 -0.29
CA LYS A 47 34.06 -27.12 0.01
C LYS A 47 34.38 -27.06 1.50
N ASN A 48 33.58 -26.35 2.29
CA ASN A 48 33.75 -26.15 3.73
C ASN A 48 32.36 -26.21 4.41
N PRO A 49 31.86 -27.40 4.80
CA PRO A 49 30.56 -27.53 5.47
C PRO A 49 30.48 -26.77 6.80
N GLU A 50 31.64 -26.39 7.33
CA GLU A 50 31.87 -25.68 8.59
C GLU A 50 31.61 -24.17 8.55
N SER A 51 31.44 -23.56 7.37
CA SER A 51 31.22 -22.12 7.18
C SER A 51 29.98 -21.79 6.34
N ALA A 52 28.94 -22.63 6.41
CA ALA A 52 27.71 -22.42 5.66
C ALA A 52 27.00 -21.14 6.13
N LYS A 53 26.76 -20.21 5.19
CA LYS A 53 25.97 -19.00 5.40
C LYS A 53 24.60 -19.19 4.76
N VAL A 54 23.56 -18.95 5.54
CA VAL A 54 22.17 -19.03 5.08
C VAL A 54 21.51 -17.69 5.37
N ASP A 55 21.30 -16.91 4.32
CA ASP A 55 20.63 -15.62 4.41
C ASP A 55 19.15 -15.79 4.04
N ILE A 56 18.23 -15.52 4.98
CA ILE A 56 16.79 -15.61 4.75
C ILE A 56 16.17 -14.23 4.96
N LYS A 57 15.68 -13.64 3.89
CA LYS A 57 14.99 -12.34 3.91
C LYS A 57 13.50 -12.55 3.68
N LEU A 58 12.68 -11.96 4.55
CA LEU A 58 11.22 -12.09 4.55
C LEU A 58 10.59 -10.69 4.54
N ILE A 59 9.89 -10.35 3.47
CA ILE A 59 9.20 -9.05 3.34
C ILE A 59 7.70 -9.29 3.11
N PRO A 60 6.87 -9.16 4.16
CA PRO A 60 5.42 -9.07 4.04
C PRO A 60 4.94 -7.65 3.67
N SER A 61 4.15 -7.54 2.61
CA SER A 61 3.45 -6.32 2.21
C SER A 61 1.94 -6.58 2.03
N THR A 62 1.12 -5.59 2.35
CA THR A 62 -0.33 -5.63 2.25
C THR A 62 -0.84 -4.29 1.69
N ASP A 63 -1.78 -4.38 0.77
CA ASP A 63 -2.41 -3.26 0.08
C ASP A 63 -3.93 -3.43 0.20
N VAL A 64 -4.65 -2.38 0.56
CA VAL A 64 -6.11 -2.37 0.59
C VAL A 64 -6.59 -1.16 -0.21
N GLU A 65 -7.46 -1.38 -1.17
CA GLU A 65 -8.03 -0.34 -2.03
C GLU A 65 -9.55 -0.38 -1.94
N VAL A 66 -10.16 0.79 -1.76
CA VAL A 66 -11.61 0.98 -1.87
C VAL A 66 -11.90 2.08 -2.88
N SER A 67 -12.62 1.72 -3.92
CA SER A 67 -13.06 2.58 -5.02
C SER A 67 -14.57 2.76 -4.98
N LEU A 68 -15.02 4.00 -4.98
CA LEU A 68 -16.42 4.40 -5.17
C LEU A 68 -16.54 5.14 -6.49
N MET A 69 -17.53 4.78 -7.31
CA MET A 69 -17.83 5.43 -8.57
C MET A 69 -19.31 5.77 -8.63
N MET A 70 -19.61 7.00 -9.00
CA MET A 70 -20.96 7.47 -9.29
C MET A 70 -20.99 7.91 -10.74
N LEU A 71 -21.95 7.44 -11.52
CA LEU A 71 -22.10 7.75 -12.94
C LEU A 71 -23.55 8.16 -13.21
N VAL A 72 -23.73 9.29 -13.87
CA VAL A 72 -25.01 9.76 -14.39
C VAL A 72 -24.90 9.89 -15.90
N ASP A 73 -25.73 9.15 -16.62
CA ASP A 73 -25.78 9.20 -18.08
C ASP A 73 -26.97 10.05 -18.54
N ALA A 74 -26.70 11.18 -19.18
CA ALA A 74 -27.70 12.07 -19.77
C ALA A 74 -27.84 11.93 -21.30
N GLY A 75 -27.30 10.87 -21.90
CA GLY A 75 -27.39 10.53 -23.33
C GLY A 75 -26.54 11.40 -24.27
N ALA A 76 -26.51 12.72 -24.04
CA ALA A 76 -25.63 13.67 -24.72
C ALA A 76 -24.36 13.98 -23.91
N VAL A 77 -24.44 13.86 -22.59
CA VAL A 77 -23.33 14.07 -21.65
C VAL A 77 -23.42 13.01 -20.56
N ALA A 78 -22.30 12.37 -20.24
CA ALA A 78 -22.16 11.49 -19.09
C ALA A 78 -21.24 12.17 -18.08
N THR A 79 -21.66 12.23 -16.82
CA THR A 79 -20.84 12.73 -15.71
C THR A 79 -20.54 11.60 -14.77
N SER A 80 -19.27 11.45 -14.38
CA SER A 80 -18.88 10.50 -13.34
C SER A 80 -17.97 11.10 -12.30
N LEU A 81 -18.13 10.63 -11.06
CA LEU A 81 -17.31 10.98 -9.92
C LEU A 81 -16.70 9.68 -9.40
N LYS A 82 -15.38 9.59 -9.39
CA LYS A 82 -14.64 8.47 -8.83
C LYS A 82 -13.87 8.93 -7.60
N VAL A 83 -14.07 8.23 -6.50
CA VAL A 83 -13.33 8.39 -5.25
C VAL A 83 -12.54 7.11 -5.02
N MET A 84 -11.22 7.21 -4.89
CA MET A 84 -10.34 6.08 -4.66
C MET A 84 -9.62 6.29 -3.34
N THR A 85 -9.66 5.31 -2.46
CA THR A 85 -8.92 5.30 -1.19
C THR A 85 -8.00 4.09 -1.19
N ASN A 86 -6.72 4.32 -0.91
CA ASN A 86 -5.70 3.29 -0.87
C ASN A 86 -5.03 3.31 0.50
N LEU A 87 -4.86 2.12 1.07
CA LEU A 87 -4.19 1.87 2.33
C LEU A 87 -3.06 0.86 2.05
N HIS A 88 -1.82 1.32 2.16
CA HIS A 88 -0.62 0.50 1.96
C HIS A 88 0.06 0.22 3.30
N SER A 89 0.55 -1.00 3.49
CA SER A 89 1.33 -1.40 4.66
C SER A 89 2.44 -2.37 4.23
N SER A 90 3.70 -2.03 4.50
CA SER A 90 4.86 -2.83 4.15
C SER A 90 5.81 -2.92 5.34
N THR A 91 5.99 -4.15 5.85
CA THR A 91 6.93 -4.44 6.94
C THR A 91 7.96 -5.44 6.44
N GLY A 92 9.21 -5.29 6.88
CA GLY A 92 10.29 -6.17 6.44
C GLY A 92 11.03 -6.76 7.63
N SER A 93 11.39 -8.04 7.57
CA SER A 93 12.27 -8.70 8.54
C SER A 93 13.40 -9.46 7.83
N HIS A 94 14.64 -9.30 8.30
CA HIS A 94 15.81 -9.95 7.73
C HIS A 94 16.46 -10.82 8.79
N VAL A 95 16.52 -12.13 8.56
CA VAL A 95 17.18 -13.06 9.49
C VAL A 95 18.33 -13.71 8.75
N VAL A 96 19.54 -13.40 9.17
CA VAL A 96 20.77 -13.99 8.65
C VAL A 96 21.30 -14.97 9.69
N ALA A 97 21.36 -16.25 9.33
CA ALA A 97 21.94 -17.29 10.17
C ALA A 97 23.27 -17.75 9.57
N LYS A 98 24.37 -17.50 10.28
CA LYS A 98 25.70 -17.96 9.89
C LYS A 98 26.16 -19.03 10.88
N VAL A 99 26.56 -20.18 10.38
CA VAL A 99 27.29 -21.14 11.22
C VAL A 99 28.74 -20.69 11.26
N ILE A 100 29.27 -20.43 12.46
CA ILE A 100 30.68 -20.10 12.69
C ILE A 100 31.35 -21.17 13.55
N GLU A 101 32.68 -21.21 13.49
CA GLU A 101 33.53 -22.12 14.29
C GLU A 101 33.29 -23.60 14.06
N ASN A 102 33.38 -24.08 12.81
CA ASN A 102 33.48 -25.52 12.57
C ASN A 102 32.33 -26.34 13.19
N GLY A 103 31.11 -25.80 13.13
CA GLY A 103 29.90 -26.43 13.68
C GLY A 103 29.65 -26.22 15.18
N HIS A 104 30.45 -25.41 15.88
CA HIS A 104 30.31 -25.16 17.32
C HIS A 104 29.55 -23.87 17.68
N GLY A 105 29.24 -23.00 16.72
CA GLY A 105 28.52 -21.74 16.96
C GLY A 105 27.53 -21.37 15.87
N ILE A 106 26.38 -20.81 16.26
CA ILE A 106 25.40 -20.21 15.36
C ILE A 106 25.38 -18.71 15.64
N ASP A 107 25.78 -17.90 14.67
CA ASP A 107 25.62 -16.44 14.70
C ASP A 107 24.31 -16.08 14.02
N LEU A 108 23.36 -15.65 14.84
CA LEU A 108 22.05 -15.20 14.40
C LEU A 108 22.06 -13.67 14.33
N GLN A 109 22.20 -13.14 13.13
CA GLN A 109 22.10 -11.71 12.87
C GLN A 109 20.65 -11.40 12.48
N TRP A 110 19.92 -10.78 13.40
CA TRP A 110 18.58 -10.26 13.12
C TRP A 110 18.67 -8.79 12.75
N GLY A 111 18.21 -8.43 11.55
CA GLY A 111 18.19 -7.06 11.06
C GLY A 111 16.83 -6.71 10.47
N LEU A 112 16.56 -5.42 10.34
CA LEU A 112 15.47 -4.93 9.52
C LEU A 112 16.00 -4.80 8.08
N PRO A 113 15.36 -5.40 7.06
CA PRO A 113 15.82 -5.39 5.67
C PRO A 113 15.61 -4.04 4.98
N LEU A 114 14.94 -3.10 5.63
CA LEU A 114 14.54 -1.80 5.12
C LEU A 114 14.78 -0.76 6.21
N ASP A 115 15.51 0.32 5.88
CA ASP A 115 15.75 1.46 6.78
C ASP A 115 14.46 2.25 7.08
N LYS A 116 13.45 2.10 6.21
CA LYS A 116 12.12 2.68 6.38
C LYS A 116 11.09 1.58 6.26
N GLN A 117 10.32 1.38 7.33
CA GLN A 117 9.15 0.53 7.33
C GLN A 117 7.90 1.41 7.22
N GLU A 118 7.13 1.23 6.16
CA GLU A 118 5.86 1.92 5.99
C GLU A 118 4.78 1.09 6.67
N ILE A 119 4.58 1.32 7.97
CA ILE A 119 3.63 0.55 8.77
C ILE A 119 2.20 0.77 8.24
N LEU A 120 1.86 2.00 7.87
CA LEU A 120 0.55 2.37 7.35
C LEU A 120 0.61 3.68 6.56
N THR A 121 0.26 3.63 5.29
CA THR A 121 0.10 4.78 4.40
C THR A 121 -1.34 4.82 3.92
N ALA A 122 -2.07 5.89 4.19
CA ALA A 122 -3.42 6.10 3.69
C ALA A 122 -3.41 7.23 2.65
N SER A 123 -4.05 7.02 1.50
CA SER A 123 -4.19 8.00 0.42
C SER A 123 -5.62 8.00 -0.09
N SER A 124 -6.14 9.19 -0.42
CA SER A 124 -7.51 9.35 -0.93
C SER A 124 -7.47 10.32 -2.11
N ASP A 125 -7.85 9.83 -3.28
CA ASP A 125 -7.92 10.58 -4.52
C ASP A 125 -9.38 10.74 -4.97
N MET A 126 -9.73 11.93 -5.46
CA MET A 126 -11.06 12.24 -5.99
C MET A 126 -10.96 12.84 -7.37
N VAL A 127 -11.64 12.22 -8.33
CA VAL A 127 -11.57 12.61 -9.75
C VAL A 127 -12.98 12.76 -10.31
N PHE A 128 -13.23 13.86 -11.01
CA PHE A 128 -14.47 14.11 -11.72
C PHE A 128 -14.22 14.00 -13.22
N PHE A 129 -15.02 13.17 -13.89
CA PHE A 129 -14.99 13.01 -15.34
C PHE A 129 -16.28 13.56 -15.93
N THR A 130 -16.15 14.31 -17.03
CA THR A 130 -17.29 14.69 -17.86
C THR A 130 -17.00 14.29 -19.30
N THR A 131 -17.95 13.58 -19.90
CA THR A 131 -17.83 13.01 -21.24
C THR A 131 -19.00 13.53 -22.08
N GLU A 132 -18.73 14.44 -23.01
CA GLU A 132 -19.72 14.93 -23.97
C GLU A 132 -19.69 14.08 -25.25
N LYS A 133 -20.85 13.79 -25.84
CA LYS A 133 -20.97 12.95 -27.04
C LYS A 133 -20.17 13.56 -28.21
N GLY A 134 -19.09 12.89 -28.60
CA GLY A 134 -18.19 13.33 -29.69
C GLY A 134 -16.95 14.12 -29.26
N GLN A 135 -16.72 14.30 -27.95
CA GLN A 135 -15.48 14.89 -27.41
C GLN A 135 -14.75 13.89 -26.50
N LEU A 136 -13.42 14.05 -26.41
CA LEU A 136 -12.56 13.29 -25.49
C LEU A 136 -12.97 13.55 -24.03
N GLU A 137 -12.86 12.52 -23.20
CA GLU A 137 -13.14 12.57 -21.76
C GLU A 137 -12.35 13.71 -21.10
N LYS A 138 -13.05 14.69 -20.54
CA LYS A 138 -12.41 15.78 -19.79
C LYS A 138 -12.32 15.35 -18.33
N GLN A 139 -11.16 14.81 -17.97
CA GLN A 139 -10.82 14.53 -16.57
C GLN A 139 -10.47 15.86 -15.87
N LYS A 140 -11.31 16.30 -14.94
CA LYS A 140 -10.97 17.37 -14.00
C LYS A 140 -10.66 16.70 -12.66
N PRO A 141 -9.37 16.54 -12.28
CA PRO A 141 -9.07 16.13 -10.92
C PRO A 141 -9.69 17.17 -9.97
N ILE A 142 -10.52 16.72 -9.04
CA ILE A 142 -10.92 17.56 -7.89
C ILE A 142 -9.75 17.49 -6.91
N SER A 143 -8.60 17.95 -7.36
CA SER A 143 -7.57 18.40 -6.44
C SER A 143 -8.12 19.72 -5.93
N ALA A 144 -8.85 19.67 -4.81
CA ALA A 144 -9.05 20.88 -4.04
C ALA A 144 -7.66 21.52 -3.89
N ALA A 145 -7.51 22.75 -4.37
CA ALA A 145 -6.32 23.57 -4.19
C ALA A 145 -6.21 23.97 -2.72
N THR A 146 -6.23 22.98 -1.84
CA THR A 146 -6.07 23.11 -0.41
C THR A 146 -4.62 22.79 -0.17
N GLU A 147 -3.89 23.77 0.36
CA GLU A 147 -2.56 23.59 0.87
C GLU A 147 -2.54 22.30 1.70
N LYS A 148 -1.85 21.28 1.19
CA LYS A 148 -1.69 20.01 1.91
C LYS A 148 -0.82 20.34 3.11
N ASN A 149 -1.45 20.57 4.26
CA ASN A 149 -0.73 20.75 5.51
C ASN A 149 -0.18 19.39 5.91
N GLU A 150 1.13 19.22 5.68
CA GLU A 150 1.88 18.04 6.11
C GLU A 150 2.25 18.19 7.58
N TYR A 151 1.57 17.45 8.44
CA TYR A 151 1.98 17.30 9.83
C TYR A 151 2.88 16.07 9.93
N SER A 152 4.14 16.29 10.32
CA SER A 152 5.08 15.22 10.60
C SER A 152 5.58 15.31 12.04
N GLY A 153 5.61 14.17 12.73
CA GLY A 153 6.10 14.08 14.10
C GLY A 153 6.80 12.75 14.30
N CYS A 154 7.98 12.78 14.93
CA CYS A 154 8.73 11.58 15.30
C CYS A 154 8.81 11.48 16.82
N PHE A 155 8.54 10.29 17.34
CA PHE A 155 8.65 9.96 18.76
C PHE A 155 10.03 9.35 19.03
N ASP A 156 11.02 10.20 19.31
CA ASP A 156 12.40 9.77 19.59
C ASP A 156 12.64 9.28 21.02
N GLN A 157 11.69 9.45 21.96
CA GLN A 157 11.87 8.97 23.34
C GLN A 157 11.93 7.43 23.45
N LEU A 158 11.35 6.71 22.47
CA LEU A 158 11.37 5.25 22.43
C LEU A 158 12.65 4.70 21.75
N SER A 159 13.44 5.56 21.10
CA SER A 159 14.65 5.19 20.35
C SER A 159 15.76 4.64 21.25
N GLN A 160 15.89 5.13 22.49
CA GLN A 160 16.93 4.68 23.43
C GLN A 160 16.72 3.25 23.95
N VAL A 161 15.48 2.73 23.89
CA VAL A 161 15.16 1.38 24.39
C VAL A 161 15.04 0.39 23.24
N LEU A 162 14.39 0.77 22.14
CA LEU A 162 14.09 -0.13 21.01
C LEU A 162 15.08 -0.01 19.85
N GLY A 163 15.93 1.03 19.83
CA GLY A 163 16.82 1.33 18.70
C GLY A 163 16.07 1.78 17.43
N LEU A 164 14.78 2.11 17.54
CA LEU A 164 13.88 2.47 16.44
C LEU A 164 13.18 3.80 16.74
N THR A 165 13.11 4.69 15.74
CA THR A 165 12.35 5.95 15.82
C THR A 165 11.02 5.78 15.11
N LEU A 166 9.91 5.99 15.83
CA LEU A 166 8.57 5.96 15.26
C LEU A 166 8.24 7.33 14.67
N CYS A 167 8.05 7.41 13.35
CA CYS A 167 7.68 8.63 12.65
C CYS A 167 6.28 8.51 12.04
N GLY A 168 5.41 9.47 12.32
CA GLY A 168 4.10 9.62 11.69
C GLY A 168 4.10 10.81 10.74
N LYS A 169 3.56 10.62 9.54
CA LYS A 169 3.27 11.70 8.58
C LYS A 169 1.79 11.66 8.24
N VAL A 170 1.12 12.79 8.39
CA VAL A 170 -0.29 12.94 8.03
C VAL A 170 -0.39 14.15 7.11
N SER A 171 -0.77 13.92 5.85
CA SER A 171 -1.11 14.97 4.90
C SER A 171 -2.63 15.07 4.82
N LEU A 172 -3.20 16.10 5.44
CA LEU A 172 -4.64 16.34 5.38
C LEU A 172 -4.96 17.28 4.20
N PRO A 173 -5.94 16.94 3.35
CA PRO A 173 -6.41 17.83 2.28
C PRO A 173 -7.34 18.95 2.81
N PHE A 174 -7.46 19.13 4.12
CA PHE A 174 -8.27 20.18 4.76
C PHE A 174 -7.57 20.71 6.02
N SER A 175 -7.62 22.03 6.23
CA SER A 175 -7.14 22.68 7.45
C SER A 175 -8.27 22.73 8.48
N PHE A 176 -8.04 22.19 9.68
CA PHE A 176 -8.91 22.48 10.83
C PHE A 176 -8.49 23.85 11.39
N SER A 177 -9.37 24.84 11.25
CA SER A 177 -9.28 26.12 11.95
C SER A 177 -10.17 26.13 13.18
#